data_AF-A0AA43CLU6-F1
#
_entry.id   AF-A0AA43CLU6-F1
#
_cell.length_a   1.000
_cell.length_b   1.000
_cell.length_c   1.000
_cell.angle_alpha   90.00
_cell.angle_beta   90.00
_cell.angle_gamma   90.00
#
_symmetry.space_group_name_H-M   'P 1'
#
loop_
_entity.id
_entity.type
_entity.pdbx_description
1 polymer ?
#
loop_
_entity_poly.entity_id
_entity_poly.type
_entity_poly.pdbx_seq_one_letter_code
_entity_poly.pdbx_strand_id
1 'polypeptide(L)'
;MLELFLNTPTLALAALTLVVPWRWVWRFWLLVSIAAIALLSFSPRDPDPGVGYVYGLAILFSYGLVFASLLAIRFGIQVFISSKSRGQKQLSGVEKPFLAMFEGLLCAFAGIVAAGFAIWALAYAFSAIPGGYVIHGVVGLLSLAGVIVLAWRLFRGRLPNWRAGTFAAAFSSLMIAVSVYGPLHPEIVLAEAERVARDAPFCIALGERHRPARSRQDLTFFTMDKNGIRHHAILLVDRAGEREGYHWSYRQRRFVEGLADDAVACLPRQDFAAGLLHWKGVERHGYELNFGGRDLVIPTDYNPNFTDKYLSISAPPPDFKPIERSSSSPQASAEIGSRAWLEGSARDVLKEQSTGRFADLMEVREGPHGFDWFYKLDTEGQISTLILCTERRPAGRTCQHRFYRDGAMYTFDHSLELLAFSSEMEDRLFALFSSFDTSSTARR
;
A
#
# COMPACT_ATOMS: atom_id res chain seq x y z
N MET A 1 19.02 -17.65 8.11
CA MET A 1 17.68 -18.09 8.58
C MET A 1 17.23 -19.40 7.92
N LEU A 2 17.39 -19.57 6.60
CA LEU A 2 17.03 -20.79 5.87
C LEU A 2 17.75 -22.05 6.39
N GLU A 3 19.07 -21.96 6.65
CA GLU A 3 19.84 -23.06 7.25
C GLU A 3 19.33 -23.42 8.65
N LEU A 4 18.92 -22.42 9.43
CA LEU A 4 18.38 -22.61 10.78
C LEU A 4 17.00 -23.31 10.77
N PHE A 5 16.24 -23.14 9.70
CA PHE A 5 14.93 -23.77 9.49
C PHE A 5 15.01 -25.17 8.87
N LEU A 6 15.97 -25.38 7.98
CA LEU A 6 16.37 -26.67 7.42
C LEU A 6 17.24 -27.49 8.37
N ASN A 7 17.52 -26.99 9.57
CA ASN A 7 18.25 -27.73 10.59
C ASN A 7 17.61 -29.09 10.88
N THR A 8 18.49 -30.01 11.26
CA THR A 8 18.19 -31.40 11.66
C THR A 8 17.00 -31.60 12.60
N PRO A 9 16.59 -30.71 13.55
CA PRO A 9 15.48 -30.98 14.45
C PRO A 9 14.11 -30.99 13.78
N THR A 10 13.83 -30.07 12.85
CA THR A 10 12.53 -29.98 12.17
C THR A 10 12.35 -31.17 11.23
N LEU A 11 13.42 -31.53 10.51
CA LEU A 11 13.46 -32.71 9.66
C LEU A 11 13.42 -34.01 10.48
N ALA A 12 14.08 -34.08 11.64
CA ALA A 12 14.02 -35.23 12.54
C ALA A 12 12.63 -35.39 13.17
N LEU A 13 12.01 -34.30 13.61
CA LEU A 13 10.62 -34.29 14.06
C LEU A 13 9.70 -34.74 12.93
N ALA A 14 9.83 -34.18 11.72
CA ALA A 14 9.05 -34.63 10.57
C ALA A 14 9.28 -36.12 10.25
N ALA A 15 10.50 -36.63 10.34
CA ALA A 15 10.80 -38.06 10.16
C ALA A 15 10.12 -38.96 11.21
N LEU A 16 9.87 -38.47 12.43
CA LEU A 16 9.07 -39.21 13.42
C LEU A 16 7.63 -39.46 12.94
N THR A 17 7.12 -38.68 11.98
CA THR A 17 5.84 -38.98 11.32
C THR A 17 5.85 -40.26 10.51
N LEU A 18 6.99 -40.95 10.31
CA LEU A 18 7.06 -42.26 9.67
C LEU A 18 6.78 -43.40 10.67
N VAL A 19 7.03 -43.18 11.96
CA VAL A 19 6.91 -44.21 13.03
C VAL A 19 5.64 -44.05 13.88
N VAL A 20 5.12 -42.83 14.04
CA VAL A 20 3.88 -42.54 14.80
C VAL A 20 2.68 -43.28 14.19
N PRO A 21 1.71 -43.90 14.89
CA PRO A 21 0.62 -44.62 14.20
C PRO A 21 -0.21 -43.71 13.27
N TRP A 22 -0.82 -44.23 12.18
CA TRP A 22 -1.49 -43.42 11.14
C TRP A 22 -2.50 -42.41 11.70
N ARG A 23 -3.30 -42.86 12.67
CA ARG A 23 -4.29 -42.02 13.38
C ARG A 23 -3.66 -40.80 14.09
N TRP A 24 -2.37 -40.84 14.40
CA TRP A 24 -1.61 -39.81 15.08
C TRP A 24 -0.71 -38.99 14.15
N VAL A 25 -0.57 -39.33 12.87
CA VAL A 25 0.31 -38.60 11.93
C VAL A 25 -0.10 -37.14 11.80
N TRP A 26 -1.38 -36.90 11.50
CA TRP A 26 -1.93 -35.54 11.38
C TRP A 26 -1.81 -34.75 12.68
N ARG A 27 -1.94 -35.44 13.82
CA ARG A 27 -1.85 -34.88 15.17
C ARG A 27 -0.44 -34.40 15.49
N PHE A 28 0.53 -35.28 15.26
CA PHE A 28 1.93 -34.99 15.44
C PHE A 28 2.37 -33.87 14.50
N TRP A 29 1.88 -33.86 13.26
CA TRP A 29 2.25 -32.82 12.31
C TRP A 29 1.69 -31.44 12.65
N LEU A 30 0.48 -31.39 13.23
CA LEU A 30 -0.04 -30.13 13.75
C LEU A 30 0.84 -29.59 14.87
N LEU A 31 1.33 -30.45 15.77
CA LEU A 31 2.25 -30.04 16.84
C LEU A 31 3.57 -29.49 16.29
N VAL A 32 4.16 -30.14 15.28
CA VAL A 32 5.37 -29.62 14.64
C VAL A 32 5.07 -28.30 13.92
N SER A 33 3.88 -28.15 13.33
CA SER A 33 3.45 -26.91 12.68
C SER A 33 3.32 -25.77 13.69
N ILE A 34 2.73 -26.04 14.86
CA ILE A 34 2.65 -25.10 15.97
C ILE A 34 4.06 -24.68 16.41
N ALA A 35 4.96 -25.64 16.61
CA ALA A 35 6.33 -25.38 17.03
C ALA A 35 7.09 -24.55 15.98
N ALA A 36 6.95 -24.88 14.69
CA ALA A 36 7.56 -24.14 13.59
C ALA A 36 7.01 -22.71 13.50
N ILE A 37 5.69 -22.52 13.60
CA ILE A 37 5.06 -21.18 13.62
C ILE A 37 5.54 -20.38 14.82
N ALA A 38 5.62 -20.98 16.01
CA ALA A 38 6.14 -20.33 17.20
C ALA A 38 7.60 -19.90 16.99
N LEU A 39 8.47 -20.79 16.50
CA LEU A 39 9.86 -20.48 16.19
C LEU A 39 9.98 -19.34 15.17
N LEU A 40 9.18 -19.34 14.10
CA LEU A 40 9.13 -18.23 13.13
C LEU A 40 8.71 -16.92 13.78
N SER A 41 7.71 -16.99 14.66
CA SER A 41 7.18 -15.83 15.37
C SER A 41 8.22 -15.23 16.34
N PHE A 42 9.16 -16.03 16.84
CA PHE A 42 10.24 -15.59 17.75
C PHE A 42 11.62 -15.41 17.07
N SER A 43 11.77 -15.80 15.79
CA SER A 43 13.04 -15.70 15.05
C SER A 43 13.58 -14.25 14.99
N PRO A 44 14.89 -14.01 15.19
CA PRO A 44 15.51 -12.70 15.02
C PRO A 44 15.19 -12.07 13.67
N ARG A 45 15.13 -10.74 13.65
CA ARG A 45 14.64 -9.97 12.51
C ARG A 45 15.68 -9.89 11.40
N ASP A 46 15.24 -10.01 10.14
CA ASP A 46 15.96 -9.42 9.03
C ASP A 46 15.61 -7.92 8.96
N PRO A 47 16.60 -7.03 8.71
CA PRO A 47 16.37 -5.59 8.56
C PRO A 47 15.58 -5.25 7.30
N ASP A 48 15.58 -6.13 6.29
CA ASP A 48 14.87 -5.93 5.04
C ASP A 48 13.50 -6.64 5.05
N PRO A 49 12.38 -5.88 4.98
CA PRO A 49 11.03 -6.45 5.00
C PRO A 49 10.72 -7.33 3.79
N GLY A 50 11.30 -7.06 2.62
CA GLY A 50 11.09 -7.85 1.40
C GLY A 50 11.72 -9.24 1.51
N VAL A 51 12.92 -9.29 2.09
CA VAL A 51 13.67 -10.53 2.33
C VAL A 51 12.92 -11.44 3.31
N GLY A 52 12.36 -10.87 4.39
CA GLY A 52 11.57 -11.62 5.36
C GLY A 52 10.33 -12.28 4.77
N TYR A 53 9.64 -11.59 3.85
CA TYR A 53 8.47 -12.15 3.15
C TYR A 53 8.85 -13.35 2.26
N VAL A 54 9.91 -13.20 1.45
CA VAL A 54 10.40 -14.27 0.57
C VAL A 54 10.85 -15.48 1.37
N TYR A 55 11.60 -15.28 2.47
CA TYR A 55 11.99 -16.37 3.35
C TYR A 55 10.79 -17.04 4.03
N GLY A 56 9.79 -16.26 4.46
CA GLY A 56 8.55 -16.82 5.01
C GLY A 56 7.83 -17.74 4.03
N LEU A 57 7.69 -17.31 2.78
CA LEU A 57 7.10 -18.14 1.71
C LEU A 57 7.95 -19.37 1.39
N ALA A 58 9.27 -19.22 1.28
CA ALA A 58 10.17 -20.35 1.02
C ALA A 58 10.13 -21.40 2.15
N ILE A 59 10.04 -20.95 3.40
CA ILE A 59 9.89 -21.82 4.57
C ILE A 59 8.53 -22.53 4.53
N LEU A 60 7.43 -21.82 4.27
CA LEU A 60 6.11 -22.44 4.16
C LEU A 60 6.05 -23.48 3.03
N PHE A 61 6.64 -23.16 1.87
CA PHE A 61 6.66 -24.04 0.70
C PHE A 61 7.53 -25.29 0.94
N SER A 62 8.74 -25.12 1.47
CA SER A 62 9.63 -26.24 1.81
C SER A 62 9.03 -27.13 2.90
N TYR A 63 8.40 -26.55 3.91
CA TYR A 63 7.66 -27.27 4.95
C TYR A 63 6.50 -28.08 4.35
N GLY A 64 5.72 -27.49 3.45
CA GLY A 64 4.65 -28.17 2.72
C GLY A 64 5.13 -29.32 1.84
N LEU A 65 6.27 -29.15 1.16
CA LEU A 65 6.89 -30.21 0.35
C LEU A 65 7.37 -31.39 1.20
N VAL A 66 8.11 -31.12 2.27
CA VAL A 66 8.57 -32.16 3.21
C VAL A 66 7.38 -32.96 3.74
N PHE A 67 6.30 -32.26 4.08
CA PHE A 67 5.08 -32.91 4.52
C PHE A 67 4.46 -33.82 3.46
N ALA A 68 4.26 -33.30 2.24
CA ALA A 68 3.66 -34.06 1.16
C ALA A 68 4.49 -35.31 0.83
N SER A 69 5.82 -35.19 0.82
CA SER A 69 6.74 -36.31 0.60
C SER A 69 6.64 -37.37 1.69
N LEU A 70 6.63 -36.98 2.97
CA LEU A 70 6.51 -37.92 4.09
C LEU A 70 5.16 -38.64 4.12
N LEU A 71 4.07 -37.92 3.81
CA LEU A 71 2.75 -38.52 3.64
C LEU A 71 2.74 -39.53 2.49
N ALA A 72 3.34 -39.21 1.34
CA ALA A 72 3.39 -40.10 0.20
C ALA A 72 4.19 -41.38 0.49
N ILE A 73 5.39 -41.25 1.09
CA ILE A 73 6.22 -42.39 1.52
C ILE A 73 5.41 -43.28 2.47
N ARG A 74 4.78 -42.66 3.46
CA ARG A 74 4.04 -43.40 4.48
C ARG A 74 2.79 -44.07 3.92
N PHE A 75 2.05 -43.40 3.04
CA PHE A 75 0.92 -43.98 2.35
C PHE A 75 1.36 -45.21 1.55
N GLY A 76 2.51 -45.13 0.84
CA GLY A 76 3.15 -46.26 0.18
C GLY A 76 3.45 -47.42 1.13
N ILE A 77 4.07 -47.15 2.29
CA ILE A 77 4.35 -48.15 3.33
C ILE A 77 3.05 -48.79 3.83
N GLN A 78 2.01 -48.00 4.07
CA GLN A 78 0.74 -48.49 4.61
C GLN A 78 -0.05 -49.32 3.60
N VAL A 79 -0.07 -48.93 2.31
CA VAL A 79 -0.64 -49.75 1.23
C VAL A 79 0.10 -51.09 1.15
N PHE A 80 1.43 -51.06 1.23
CA PHE A 80 2.25 -52.27 1.24
C PHE A 80 1.97 -53.18 2.45
N ILE A 81 1.95 -52.63 3.67
CA ILE A 81 1.69 -53.42 4.89
C ILE A 81 0.23 -53.91 4.93
N SER A 82 -0.75 -53.06 4.61
CA SER A 82 -2.17 -53.44 4.63
C SER A 82 -2.52 -54.50 3.59
N SER A 83 -1.80 -54.54 2.46
CA SER A 83 -1.87 -55.65 1.51
C SER A 83 -1.43 -56.99 2.12
N LYS A 84 -0.59 -56.97 3.17
CA LYS A 84 -0.08 -58.17 3.85
C LYS A 84 -0.79 -58.51 5.18
N SER A 85 -1.41 -57.55 5.85
CA SER A 85 -1.97 -57.75 7.20
C SER A 85 -3.51 -57.63 7.25
N ARG A 86 -4.23 -58.62 6.69
CA ARG A 86 -5.66 -58.83 7.00
C ARG A 86 -5.77 -59.49 8.38
N GLY A 87 -5.91 -58.72 9.46
CA GLY A 87 -6.25 -59.34 10.75
C GLY A 87 -6.02 -58.58 12.05
N GLN A 88 -5.71 -57.28 12.06
CA GLN A 88 -5.39 -56.59 13.31
C GLN A 88 -6.64 -56.03 14.01
N LYS A 89 -7.05 -56.70 15.10
CA LYS A 89 -8.15 -56.29 16.00
C LYS A 89 -7.80 -54.97 16.72
N GLN A 90 -8.75 -54.03 16.71
CA GLN A 90 -8.66 -52.71 17.34
C GLN A 90 -8.59 -52.79 18.89
N LEU A 91 -7.53 -52.27 19.48
CA LEU A 91 -7.43 -51.91 20.90
C LEU A 91 -8.36 -50.70 21.18
N SER A 92 -9.44 -50.88 21.94
CA SER A 92 -10.56 -49.91 21.99
C SER A 92 -11.02 -49.46 23.40
N GLY A 93 -10.29 -49.75 24.48
CA GLY A 93 -10.78 -49.50 25.85
C GLY A 93 -10.37 -48.17 26.49
N VAL A 94 -9.07 -47.89 26.59
CA VAL A 94 -8.52 -46.93 27.58
C VAL A 94 -8.17 -45.56 26.98
N GLU A 95 -8.03 -45.45 25.65
CA GLU A 95 -7.54 -44.22 25.01
C GLU A 95 -8.60 -43.10 24.82
N LYS A 96 -9.88 -43.37 25.10
CA LYS A 96 -11.01 -42.51 24.66
C LYS A 96 -11.04 -41.08 25.24
N PRO A 97 -10.88 -40.82 26.56
CA PRO A 97 -11.00 -39.46 27.10
C PRO A 97 -9.80 -38.59 26.74
N PHE A 98 -8.59 -39.14 26.80
CA PHE A 98 -7.38 -38.43 26.41
C PHE A 98 -7.38 -38.07 24.92
N LEU A 99 -7.78 -39.01 24.06
CA LEU A 99 -7.95 -38.76 22.62
C LEU A 99 -8.98 -37.66 22.35
N ALA A 100 -10.12 -37.67 23.06
CA ALA A 100 -11.15 -36.65 22.90
C ALA A 100 -10.63 -35.26 23.32
N MET A 101 -9.96 -35.14 24.47
CA MET A 101 -9.35 -33.87 24.88
C MET A 101 -8.34 -33.37 23.84
N PHE A 102 -7.45 -34.25 23.39
CA PHE A 102 -6.43 -33.91 22.41
C PHE A 102 -7.03 -33.47 21.07
N GLU A 103 -8.03 -34.21 20.57
CA GLU A 103 -8.78 -33.82 19.36
C GLU A 103 -9.47 -32.46 19.50
N GLY A 104 -9.95 -32.12 20.69
CA GLY A 104 -10.51 -30.80 20.97
C GLY A 104 -9.48 -29.70 20.82
N LEU A 105 -8.29 -29.89 21.37
CA LEU A 105 -7.18 -28.95 21.21
C LEU A 105 -6.78 -28.78 19.74
N LEU A 106 -6.74 -29.88 18.96
CA LEU A 106 -6.46 -29.79 17.52
C LEU A 106 -7.53 -29.01 16.77
N CYS A 107 -8.82 -29.28 17.06
CA CYS A 107 -9.92 -28.57 16.43
C CYS A 107 -9.91 -27.09 16.79
N ALA A 108 -9.61 -26.75 18.06
CA ALA A 108 -9.45 -25.37 18.49
C ALA A 108 -8.30 -24.67 17.74
N PHE A 109 -7.14 -25.32 17.67
CA PHE A 109 -6.00 -24.78 16.93
C PHE A 109 -6.30 -24.60 15.44
N ALA A 110 -6.93 -25.59 14.80
CA ALA A 110 -7.37 -25.47 13.41
C ALA A 110 -8.34 -24.28 13.23
N GLY A 111 -9.24 -24.05 14.19
CA GLY A 111 -10.13 -22.89 14.21
C GLY A 111 -9.38 -21.56 14.30
N ILE A 112 -8.36 -21.48 15.17
CA ILE A 112 -7.48 -20.31 15.32
C ILE A 112 -6.72 -20.04 14.01
N VAL A 113 -6.13 -21.06 13.40
CA VAL A 113 -5.40 -20.93 12.13
C VAL A 113 -6.33 -20.47 11.01
N ALA A 114 -7.51 -21.08 10.89
CA ALA A 114 -8.51 -20.68 9.90
C ALA A 114 -8.99 -19.23 10.12
N ALA A 115 -9.17 -18.81 11.37
CA ALA A 115 -9.50 -17.43 11.70
C ALA A 115 -8.35 -16.48 11.34
N GLY A 116 -7.09 -16.86 11.60
CA GLY A 116 -5.92 -16.10 11.17
C GLY A 116 -5.88 -15.87 9.66
N PHE A 117 -6.14 -16.91 8.86
CA PHE A 117 -6.26 -16.79 7.40
C PHE A 117 -7.44 -15.89 6.99
N ALA A 118 -8.60 -16.04 7.62
CA ALA A 118 -9.75 -15.18 7.36
C ALA A 118 -9.45 -13.71 7.70
N ILE A 119 -8.83 -13.43 8.85
CA ILE A 119 -8.39 -12.10 9.27
C ILE A 119 -7.43 -11.50 8.25
N TRP A 120 -6.43 -12.27 7.80
CA TRP A 120 -5.48 -11.82 6.78
C TRP A 120 -6.19 -11.49 5.47
N ALA A 121 -7.07 -12.37 4.98
CA ALA A 121 -7.83 -12.16 3.75
C ALA A 121 -8.76 -10.93 3.84
N LEU A 122 -9.46 -10.76 4.96
CA LEU A 122 -10.30 -9.58 5.19
C LEU A 122 -9.46 -8.29 5.29
N ALA A 123 -8.30 -8.34 5.96
CA ALA A 123 -7.41 -7.18 6.04
C ALA A 123 -6.86 -6.77 4.67
N TYR A 124 -6.60 -7.73 3.79
CA TYR A 124 -6.20 -7.45 2.42
C TYR A 124 -7.38 -6.89 1.60
N ALA A 125 -8.55 -7.54 1.67
CA ALA A 125 -9.75 -7.14 0.92
C ALA A 125 -10.30 -5.76 1.32
N PHE A 126 -10.18 -5.41 2.60
CA PHE A 126 -10.62 -4.13 3.14
C PHE A 126 -9.50 -3.09 3.24
N SER A 127 -8.30 -3.43 2.78
CA SER A 127 -7.19 -2.48 2.79
C SER A 127 -7.60 -1.21 2.07
N ALA A 128 -7.38 -0.11 2.77
CA ALA A 128 -7.63 1.24 2.31
C ALA A 128 -9.12 1.58 2.03
N ILE A 129 -10.07 0.72 2.39
CA ILE A 129 -11.50 1.05 2.36
C ILE A 129 -11.83 1.92 3.60
N PRO A 130 -12.52 3.08 3.44
CA PRO A 130 -12.94 3.88 4.58
C PRO A 130 -13.97 3.12 5.44
N GLY A 131 -14.12 3.49 6.72
CA GLY A 131 -15.11 2.86 7.60
C GLY A 131 -14.57 1.72 8.46
N GLY A 132 -13.29 1.75 8.84
CA GLY A 132 -12.64 0.65 9.57
C GLY A 132 -13.39 0.20 10.83
N TYR A 133 -14.00 1.13 11.58
CA TYR A 133 -14.80 0.78 12.76
C TYR A 133 -16.07 0.00 12.41
N VAL A 134 -16.74 0.35 11.30
CA VAL A 134 -17.92 -0.38 10.82
C VAL A 134 -17.53 -1.79 10.41
N ILE A 135 -16.40 -1.95 9.72
CA ILE A 135 -15.88 -3.27 9.30
C ILE A 135 -15.61 -4.14 10.53
N HIS A 136 -14.90 -3.62 11.53
CA HIS A 136 -14.67 -4.34 12.79
C HIS A 136 -15.99 -4.69 13.50
N GLY A 137 -16.95 -3.76 13.55
CA GLY A 137 -18.26 -3.99 14.14
C GLY A 137 -19.03 -5.13 13.45
N VAL A 138 -19.12 -5.12 12.11
CA VAL A 138 -19.81 -6.15 11.32
C VAL A 138 -19.15 -7.52 11.50
N VAL A 139 -17.82 -7.59 11.40
CA VAL A 139 -17.07 -8.85 11.58
C VAL A 139 -17.26 -9.40 12.99
N GLY A 140 -17.22 -8.54 14.01
CA GLY A 140 -17.45 -8.91 15.40
C GLY A 140 -18.87 -9.43 15.64
N LEU A 141 -19.89 -8.74 15.12
CA LEU A 141 -21.30 -9.14 15.25
C LEU A 141 -21.60 -10.47 14.56
N LEU A 142 -21.10 -10.69 13.35
CA LEU A 142 -21.26 -11.97 12.64
C LEU A 142 -20.59 -13.12 13.41
N SER A 143 -19.41 -12.86 13.96
CA SER A 143 -18.69 -13.85 14.76
C SER A 143 -19.41 -14.18 16.07
N LEU A 144 -19.97 -13.16 16.73
CA LEU A 144 -20.80 -13.30 17.94
C LEU A 144 -22.09 -14.07 17.67
N ALA A 145 -22.78 -13.79 16.57
CA ALA A 145 -23.96 -14.54 16.15
C ALA A 145 -23.63 -16.03 15.98
N GLY A 146 -22.47 -16.36 15.41
CA GLY A 146 -21.96 -17.73 15.32
C GLY A 146 -21.82 -18.39 16.69
N VAL A 147 -21.24 -17.69 17.68
CA VAL A 147 -21.12 -18.20 19.07
C VAL A 147 -22.49 -18.42 19.70
N ILE A 148 -23.43 -17.49 19.54
CA ILE A 148 -24.79 -17.60 20.08
C ILE A 148 -25.51 -18.83 19.49
N VAL A 149 -25.41 -19.04 18.18
CA VAL A 149 -26.01 -20.21 17.51
C VAL A 149 -25.39 -21.52 18.02
N LEU A 150 -24.06 -21.56 18.19
CA LEU A 150 -23.36 -22.72 18.75
C LEU A 150 -23.80 -23.02 20.19
N ALA A 151 -23.85 -22.00 21.04
CA ALA A 151 -24.28 -22.12 22.43
C ALA A 151 -25.74 -22.59 22.53
N TRP A 152 -26.63 -22.04 21.69
CA TRP A 152 -28.03 -22.47 21.61
C TRP A 152 -28.18 -23.93 21.18
N ARG A 153 -27.39 -24.37 20.19
CA ARG A 153 -27.35 -25.79 19.76
C ARG A 153 -26.81 -26.71 20.86
N LEU A 154 -25.79 -26.27 21.60
CA LEU A 154 -25.25 -27.00 22.76
C LEU A 154 -26.32 -27.16 23.84
N PHE A 155 -26.99 -26.07 24.21
CA PHE A 155 -28.03 -26.06 25.24
C PHE A 155 -29.21 -26.98 24.91
N ARG A 156 -29.57 -27.10 23.63
CA ARG A 156 -30.62 -28.02 23.17
C ARG A 156 -30.17 -29.49 23.05
N GLY A 157 -28.93 -29.84 23.41
CA GLY A 157 -28.37 -31.17 23.19
C GLY A 157 -28.27 -31.54 21.70
N ARG A 158 -28.30 -30.55 20.79
CA ARG A 158 -28.31 -30.72 19.34
C ARG A 158 -26.96 -30.39 18.71
N LEU A 159 -25.85 -30.59 19.41
CA LEU A 159 -24.53 -30.54 18.79
C LEU A 159 -24.18 -31.95 18.28
N PRO A 160 -24.42 -32.26 16.98
CA PRO A 160 -24.14 -33.59 16.45
C PRO A 160 -22.64 -33.90 16.43
N ASN A 161 -21.77 -32.89 16.53
CA ASN A 161 -20.33 -33.06 16.49
C ASN A 161 -19.60 -32.00 17.35
N TRP A 162 -19.17 -32.40 18.54
CA TRP A 162 -18.44 -31.54 19.49
C TRP A 162 -17.13 -30.98 18.90
N ARG A 163 -16.51 -31.69 17.93
CA ARG A 163 -15.29 -31.23 17.23
C ARG A 163 -15.57 -29.99 16.39
N ALA A 164 -16.67 -30.00 15.63
CA ALA A 164 -17.09 -28.86 14.83
C ALA A 164 -17.46 -27.66 15.71
N GLY A 165 -18.10 -27.92 16.86
CA GLY A 165 -18.39 -26.88 17.86
C GLY A 165 -17.12 -26.24 18.42
N THR A 166 -16.12 -27.06 18.76
CA THR A 166 -14.82 -26.59 19.28
C THR A 166 -14.06 -25.74 18.26
N PHE A 167 -13.99 -26.21 17.01
CA PHE A 167 -13.39 -25.44 15.90
C PHE A 167 -14.07 -24.09 15.73
N ALA A 168 -15.41 -24.07 15.63
CA ALA A 168 -16.17 -22.86 15.37
C ALA A 168 -16.09 -21.88 16.55
N ALA A 169 -16.10 -22.37 17.78
CA ALA A 169 -15.90 -21.53 18.97
C ALA A 169 -14.52 -20.86 18.97
N ALA A 170 -13.45 -21.60 18.68
CA ALA A 170 -12.10 -21.05 18.63
C ALA A 170 -11.93 -20.04 17.48
N PHE A 171 -12.47 -20.36 16.30
CA PHE A 171 -12.51 -19.45 15.15
C PHE A 171 -13.22 -18.13 15.51
N SER A 172 -14.47 -18.20 15.98
CA SER A 172 -15.25 -17.02 16.33
C SER A 172 -14.61 -16.21 17.44
N SER A 173 -14.01 -16.86 18.45
CA SER A 173 -13.36 -16.16 19.56
C SER A 173 -12.19 -15.30 19.09
N LEU A 174 -11.35 -15.80 18.18
CA LEU A 174 -10.26 -15.01 17.61
C LEU A 174 -10.77 -13.86 16.75
N MET A 175 -11.79 -14.10 15.92
CA MET A 175 -12.42 -13.05 15.11
C MET A 175 -13.01 -11.93 15.97
N ILE A 176 -13.69 -12.27 17.08
CA ILE A 176 -14.19 -11.31 18.06
C ILE A 176 -13.04 -10.55 18.71
N ALA A 177 -12.00 -11.25 19.17
CA ALA A 177 -10.85 -10.62 19.80
C ALA A 177 -10.18 -9.58 18.88
N VAL A 178 -9.98 -9.91 17.61
CA VAL A 178 -9.43 -8.96 16.62
C VAL A 178 -10.42 -7.83 16.30
N SER A 179 -11.72 -8.12 16.27
CA SER A 179 -12.75 -7.09 16.05
C SER A 179 -12.84 -6.09 17.21
N VAL A 180 -12.59 -6.53 18.45
CA VAL A 180 -12.55 -5.67 19.63
C VAL A 180 -11.22 -4.93 19.75
N TYR A 181 -10.10 -5.60 19.46
CA TYR A 181 -8.76 -5.01 19.52
C TYR A 181 -8.50 -4.02 18.36
N GLY A 182 -9.05 -4.29 17.17
CA GLY A 182 -8.80 -3.50 15.96
C GLY A 182 -9.12 -2.00 16.11
N PRO A 183 -10.25 -1.60 16.71
CA PRO A 183 -10.55 -0.21 17.02
C PRO A 183 -9.57 0.47 18.00
N LEU A 184 -8.83 -0.29 18.81
CA LEU A 184 -7.79 0.23 19.71
C LEU A 184 -6.43 0.39 19.02
N HIS A 185 -6.23 -0.25 17.85
CA HIS A 185 -4.99 -0.22 17.11
C HIS A 185 -4.51 1.21 16.72
N PRO A 186 -5.39 2.15 16.32
CA PRO A 186 -4.98 3.53 16.04
C PRO A 186 -4.28 4.21 17.21
N GLU A 187 -4.69 3.97 18.46
CA GLU A 187 -4.05 4.57 19.64
C GLU A 187 -2.61 4.07 19.80
N ILE A 188 -2.37 2.79 19.52
CA ILE A 188 -1.03 2.18 19.60
C ILE A 188 -0.13 2.79 18.53
N VAL A 189 -0.65 2.94 17.31
CA VAL A 189 0.09 3.55 16.20
C VAL A 189 0.42 5.01 16.51
N LEU A 190 -0.55 5.78 17.00
CA LEU A 190 -0.36 7.21 17.30
C LEU A 190 0.56 7.42 18.50
N ALA A 191 0.40 6.66 19.58
CA ALA A 191 1.30 6.73 20.73
C ALA A 191 2.75 6.43 20.34
N GLU A 192 2.97 5.47 19.44
CA GLU A 192 4.32 5.16 18.92
C GLU A 192 4.83 6.24 17.98
N ALA A 193 3.98 6.86 17.15
CA ALA A 193 4.37 7.99 16.31
C ALA A 193 4.81 9.19 17.16
N GLU A 194 4.02 9.57 18.16
CA GLU A 194 4.33 10.62 19.12
C GLU A 194 5.61 10.29 19.90
N ARG A 195 5.79 9.03 20.32
CA ARG A 195 7.02 8.60 21.01
C ARG A 195 8.27 8.76 20.14
N VAL A 196 8.19 8.47 18.84
CA VAL A 196 9.30 8.61 17.89
C VAL A 196 9.55 10.08 17.54
N ALA A 197 8.48 10.84 17.26
CA ALA A 197 8.56 12.26 16.93
C ALA A 197 9.03 13.11 18.12
N ARG A 198 8.64 12.75 19.35
CA ARG A 198 8.74 13.59 20.55
C ARG A 198 7.93 14.88 20.32
N ASP A 199 8.60 16.02 20.36
CA ASP A 199 7.98 17.34 20.13
C ASP A 199 8.15 17.83 18.68
N ALA A 200 8.67 16.99 17.79
CA ALA A 200 8.83 17.32 16.38
C ALA A 200 7.50 17.19 15.63
N PRO A 201 7.21 18.07 14.65
CA PRO A 201 6.10 17.86 13.73
C PRO A 201 6.21 16.50 13.05
N PHE A 202 5.09 15.80 12.90
CA PHE A 202 5.07 14.52 12.20
C PHE A 202 3.78 14.31 11.43
N CYS A 203 3.79 13.32 10.54
CA CYS A 203 2.59 12.86 9.88
C CYS A 203 2.71 11.38 9.49
N ILE A 204 1.58 10.71 9.32
CA ILE A 204 1.53 9.30 8.93
C ILE A 204 0.91 9.19 7.55
N ALA A 205 1.67 8.65 6.59
CA ALA A 205 1.19 8.28 5.27
C ALA A 205 0.90 6.79 5.16
N LEU A 206 -0.05 6.43 4.30
CA LEU A 206 -0.37 5.03 3.97
C LEU A 206 0.36 4.66 2.66
N GLY A 207 1.18 3.61 2.71
CA GLY A 207 2.25 3.40 1.72
C GLY A 207 1.83 2.86 0.35
N GLU A 208 0.61 2.35 0.17
CA GLU A 208 0.11 1.99 -1.16
C GLU A 208 -0.43 3.21 -1.89
N ARG A 209 -1.16 4.05 -1.16
CA ARG A 209 -1.86 5.21 -1.73
C ARG A 209 -1.04 6.49 -1.73
N HIS A 210 0.12 6.47 -1.08
CA HIS A 210 0.97 7.65 -0.89
C HIS A 210 0.14 8.86 -0.43
N ARG A 211 -0.75 8.63 0.54
CA ARG A 211 -1.67 9.66 1.07
C ARG A 211 -1.52 9.76 2.59
N PRO A 212 -1.78 10.93 3.19
CA PRO A 212 -1.82 11.01 4.65
C PRO A 212 -3.02 10.22 5.19
N ALA A 213 -2.87 9.68 6.39
CA ALA A 213 -4.00 9.22 7.19
C ALA A 213 -4.89 10.42 7.50
N ARG A 214 -6.19 10.30 7.20
CA ARG A 214 -7.18 11.39 7.34
C ARG A 214 -8.05 11.19 8.57
N SER A 215 -8.13 9.97 9.07
CA SER A 215 -8.87 9.65 10.29
C SER A 215 -8.20 8.51 11.03
N ARG A 216 -8.54 8.34 12.31
CA ARG A 216 -8.12 7.16 13.07
C ARG A 216 -8.59 5.85 12.44
N GLN A 217 -9.68 5.87 11.68
CA GLN A 217 -10.19 4.70 10.98
C GLN A 217 -9.28 4.22 9.86
N ASP A 218 -8.40 5.07 9.33
CA ASP A 218 -7.38 4.66 8.35
C ASP A 218 -6.26 3.82 8.99
N LEU A 219 -6.11 3.88 10.31
CA LEU A 219 -5.03 3.24 11.06
C LEU A 219 -5.50 1.96 11.79
N THR A 220 -6.73 1.49 11.52
CA THR A 220 -7.20 0.22 12.10
C THR A 220 -6.56 -0.96 11.38
N PHE A 221 -6.63 -2.13 12.02
CA PHE A 221 -5.99 -3.34 11.50
C PHE A 221 -6.51 -3.73 10.11
N PHE A 222 -7.80 -3.57 9.83
CA PHE A 222 -8.38 -3.97 8.53
C PHE A 222 -8.21 -2.94 7.41
N THR A 223 -8.01 -1.66 7.71
CA THR A 223 -8.04 -0.57 6.71
C THR A 223 -6.67 0.02 6.41
N MET A 224 -5.71 -0.05 7.32
CA MET A 224 -4.34 0.37 7.02
C MET A 224 -3.79 -0.46 5.85
N ASP A 225 -3.06 0.16 4.92
CA ASP A 225 -2.62 -0.48 3.68
C ASP A 225 -1.88 -1.81 3.91
N LYS A 226 -2.18 -2.81 3.08
CA LYS A 226 -1.64 -4.19 3.16
C LYS A 226 -0.99 -4.62 1.86
N ASN A 227 -0.14 -3.77 1.26
CA ASN A 227 0.65 -4.22 0.14
C ASN A 227 1.88 -5.00 0.65
N GLY A 228 2.19 -6.15 0.04
CA GLY A 228 3.11 -7.13 0.61
C GLY A 228 4.58 -6.69 0.66
N ILE A 229 5.01 -5.79 -0.22
CA ILE A 229 6.43 -5.41 -0.38
C ILE A 229 6.74 -4.04 0.23
N ARG A 230 5.80 -3.08 0.15
CA ARG A 230 5.98 -1.74 0.70
C ARG A 230 5.48 -1.66 2.14
N HIS A 231 5.84 -0.57 2.79
CA HIS A 231 5.46 -0.30 4.16
C HIS A 231 3.97 0.00 4.30
N HIS A 232 3.33 -0.57 5.34
CA HIS A 232 1.90 -0.39 5.61
C HIS A 232 1.52 1.05 5.96
N ALA A 233 2.39 1.70 6.73
CA ALA A 233 2.31 3.10 7.04
C ALA A 233 3.74 3.64 7.18
N ILE A 234 3.94 4.87 6.76
CA ILE A 234 5.21 5.59 6.82
C ILE A 234 4.98 6.79 7.73
N LEU A 235 5.80 6.94 8.75
CA LEU A 235 5.87 8.11 9.61
C LEU A 235 6.97 9.01 9.08
N LEU A 236 6.63 10.26 8.79
CA LEU A 236 7.58 11.32 8.49
C LEU A 236 7.67 12.24 9.70
N VAL A 237 8.90 12.52 10.15
CA VAL A 237 9.19 13.43 11.25
C VAL A 237 10.06 14.56 10.72
N ASP A 238 9.72 15.81 11.02
CA ASP A 238 10.53 16.99 10.67
C ASP A 238 11.34 17.44 11.88
N ARG A 239 12.65 17.22 11.86
CA ARG A 239 13.57 17.72 12.89
C ARG A 239 14.41 18.85 12.31
N ALA A 240 14.08 20.07 12.69
CA ALA A 240 14.82 21.27 12.29
C ALA A 240 14.94 21.43 10.75
N GLY A 241 13.93 21.00 9.99
CA GLY A 241 13.88 21.07 8.53
C GLY A 241 14.39 19.80 7.84
N GLU A 242 14.98 18.85 8.57
CA GLU A 242 15.37 17.55 8.03
C GLU A 242 14.24 16.53 8.22
N ARG A 243 13.88 15.84 7.14
CA ARG A 243 12.83 14.82 7.15
C ARG A 243 13.42 13.45 7.44
N GLU A 244 12.98 12.84 8.54
CA GLU A 244 13.31 11.47 8.92
C GLU A 244 12.13 10.54 8.58
N GLY A 245 12.45 9.40 7.96
CA GLY A 245 11.49 8.37 7.58
C GLY A 245 11.48 7.18 8.55
N TYR A 246 10.28 6.69 8.85
CA TYR A 246 10.08 5.46 9.61
C TYR A 246 8.93 4.65 9.02
N HIS A 247 8.93 3.34 9.18
CA HIS A 247 7.85 2.47 8.74
C HIS A 247 7.19 1.72 9.90
N TRP A 248 5.87 1.54 9.81
CA TRP A 248 5.11 0.74 10.79
C TRP A 248 5.39 -0.74 10.62
N SER A 249 5.76 -1.42 11.72
CA SER A 249 5.88 -2.87 11.74
C SER A 249 4.85 -3.51 12.65
N TYR A 250 3.91 -4.28 12.08
CA TYR A 250 2.92 -5.05 12.85
C TYR A 250 3.56 -6.00 13.86
N ARG A 251 4.70 -6.60 13.51
CA ARG A 251 5.40 -7.54 14.38
C ARG A 251 5.99 -6.86 15.61
N GLN A 252 6.54 -5.65 15.46
CA GLN A 252 7.14 -4.90 16.57
C GLN A 252 6.19 -3.91 17.24
N ARG A 253 5.03 -3.66 16.62
CA ARG A 253 4.05 -2.67 17.06
C ARG A 253 4.68 -1.30 17.33
N ARG A 254 5.58 -0.88 16.45
CA ARG A 254 6.28 0.41 16.50
C ARG A 254 6.73 0.87 15.13
N PHE A 255 7.06 2.15 15.02
CA PHE A 255 7.77 2.71 13.89
C PHE A 255 9.26 2.38 13.99
N VAL A 256 9.82 1.94 12.87
CA VAL A 256 11.22 1.52 12.74
C VAL A 256 11.86 2.38 11.67
N GLU A 257 13.07 2.85 11.95
CA GLU A 257 13.86 3.67 11.03
C GLU A 257 14.05 2.93 9.69
N GLY A 258 13.90 3.68 8.59
CA GLY A 258 14.05 3.18 7.23
C GLY A 258 13.76 4.31 6.24
N LEU A 259 14.28 4.18 5.01
CA LEU A 259 14.18 5.23 4.00
C LEU A 259 12.72 5.67 3.81
N ALA A 260 12.46 6.97 4.01
CA ALA A 260 11.28 7.58 3.45
C ALA A 260 11.40 7.45 1.93
N ASP A 261 10.42 6.83 1.29
CA ASP A 261 10.28 6.97 -0.16
C ASP A 261 10.03 8.46 -0.43
N ASP A 262 10.82 9.10 -1.30
CA ASP A 262 10.69 10.54 -1.59
C ASP A 262 9.28 10.89 -2.12
N ALA A 263 8.53 9.87 -2.58
CA ALA A 263 7.16 9.97 -3.07
C ALA A 263 6.06 10.01 -1.98
N VAL A 264 6.39 10.14 -0.69
CA VAL A 264 5.37 10.16 0.37
C VAL A 264 4.67 11.52 0.46
N ALA A 265 3.43 11.61 -0.01
CA ALA A 265 2.62 12.82 0.10
C ALA A 265 1.98 12.96 1.48
N CYS A 266 2.72 13.58 2.40
CA CYS A 266 2.29 13.88 3.75
C CYS A 266 3.16 14.99 4.35
N LEU A 267 2.54 16.04 4.91
CA LEU A 267 3.26 17.16 5.54
C LEU A 267 3.31 16.99 7.07
N PRO A 268 4.50 16.94 7.68
CA PRO A 268 4.65 16.89 9.14
C PRO A 268 3.98 18.08 9.84
N ARG A 269 3.19 17.82 10.90
CA ARG A 269 2.54 18.87 11.71
C ARG A 269 2.59 18.56 13.20
N GLN A 270 2.59 19.61 14.02
CA GLN A 270 2.54 19.49 15.49
C GLN A 270 1.21 18.90 15.99
N ASP A 271 0.12 19.18 15.28
CA ASP A 271 -1.24 18.82 15.70
C ASP A 271 -1.80 17.58 14.97
N PHE A 272 -0.95 16.81 14.28
CA PHE A 272 -1.40 15.73 13.37
C PHE A 272 -2.28 14.70 14.08
N ALA A 273 -1.84 14.15 15.22
CA ALA A 273 -2.61 13.14 15.97
C ALA A 273 -3.95 13.67 16.50
N ALA A 274 -3.97 14.91 17.00
CA ALA A 274 -5.20 15.58 17.44
C ALA A 274 -6.15 15.85 16.25
N GLY A 275 -5.60 16.16 15.07
CA GLY A 275 -6.36 16.35 13.84
C GLY A 275 -7.11 15.11 13.38
N LEU A 276 -6.65 13.90 13.72
CA LEU A 276 -7.32 12.65 13.37
C LEU A 276 -8.56 12.35 14.22
N LEU A 277 -8.68 12.95 15.41
CA LEU A 277 -9.87 12.86 16.29
C LEU A 277 -11.01 13.72 15.77
N HIS A 278 -10.66 14.94 15.37
CA HIS A 278 -11.60 15.98 15.01
C HIS A 278 -11.57 16.27 13.52
N TRP A 279 -11.36 15.25 12.69
CA TRP A 279 -11.50 15.40 11.24
C TRP A 279 -12.97 15.67 10.91
N LYS A 280 -13.39 16.93 11.13
CA LYS A 280 -14.72 17.48 10.89
C LYS A 280 -14.91 17.71 9.40
N GLY A 281 -14.61 16.71 8.56
CA GLY A 281 -14.85 16.79 7.13
C GLY A 281 -14.47 18.14 6.52
N VAL A 282 -13.42 18.81 7.03
CA VAL A 282 -12.78 19.86 6.24
C VAL A 282 -12.09 19.02 5.20
N GLU A 283 -12.86 18.72 4.16
CA GLU A 283 -12.39 18.18 2.93
C GLU A 283 -11.39 19.23 2.43
N ARG A 284 -10.16 19.17 2.95
CA ARG A 284 -9.00 19.43 2.13
C ARG A 284 -9.06 18.32 1.11
N HIS A 285 -9.89 18.54 0.09
CA HIS A 285 -10.02 17.73 -1.09
C HIS A 285 -8.70 17.85 -1.81
N GLY A 286 -7.58 17.40 -1.25
CA GLY A 286 -6.29 17.64 -1.85
C GLY A 286 -5.18 16.71 -1.37
N TYR A 287 -4.16 16.60 -2.19
CA TYR A 287 -2.93 15.88 -1.96
C TYR A 287 -1.91 16.86 -1.42
N GLU A 288 -1.41 16.62 -0.22
CA GLU A 288 -0.36 17.43 0.40
C GLU A 288 1.01 16.81 0.04
N LEU A 289 1.83 17.47 -0.78
CA LEU A 289 3.15 16.95 -1.19
C LEU A 289 4.22 18.03 -1.18
N ASN A 290 5.49 17.62 -1.06
CA ASN A 290 6.62 18.52 -1.29
C ASN A 290 7.16 18.30 -2.70
N PHE A 291 7.18 19.35 -3.50
CA PHE A 291 7.64 19.31 -4.88
C PHE A 291 8.63 20.45 -5.11
N GLY A 292 9.91 20.11 -5.28
CA GLY A 292 10.94 21.11 -5.58
C GLY A 292 11.18 22.06 -4.41
N GLY A 293 11.04 21.55 -3.19
CA GLY A 293 11.14 22.34 -1.95
C GLY A 293 9.89 23.17 -1.63
N ARG A 294 8.81 23.05 -2.40
CA ARG A 294 7.53 23.73 -2.14
C ARG A 294 6.52 22.77 -1.57
N ASP A 295 5.79 23.20 -0.54
CA ASP A 295 4.70 22.42 0.05
C ASP A 295 3.38 22.74 -0.65
N LEU A 296 2.94 21.81 -1.49
CA LEU A 296 1.75 21.93 -2.33
C LEU A 296 0.56 21.19 -1.72
N VAL A 297 -0.63 21.78 -1.81
CA VAL A 297 -1.91 21.13 -1.54
C VAL A 297 -2.75 21.16 -2.80
N ILE A 298 -2.74 20.06 -3.56
CA ILE A 298 -3.35 19.99 -4.89
C ILE A 298 -4.73 19.36 -4.79
N PRO A 299 -5.81 20.02 -5.24
CA PRO A 299 -7.12 19.47 -5.04
C PRO A 299 -7.36 18.11 -5.75
N THR A 300 -8.20 17.24 -5.18
CA THR A 300 -8.36 15.84 -5.63
C THR A 300 -9.07 15.71 -6.98
N ASP A 301 -9.89 16.70 -7.30
CA ASP A 301 -10.56 16.88 -8.60
C ASP A 301 -9.55 17.16 -9.73
N TYR A 302 -8.37 17.71 -9.42
CA TYR A 302 -7.25 17.80 -10.36
C TYR A 302 -6.54 16.47 -10.61
N ASN A 303 -6.89 15.40 -9.87
CA ASN A 303 -6.34 14.05 -10.04
C ASN A 303 -4.81 14.02 -10.23
N PRO A 304 -4.02 14.54 -9.26
CA PRO A 304 -2.59 14.67 -9.42
C PRO A 304 -1.89 13.32 -9.53
N ASN A 305 -0.85 13.28 -10.35
CA ASN A 305 0.09 12.17 -10.47
C ASN A 305 1.51 12.73 -10.36
N PHE A 306 2.35 12.16 -9.51
CA PHE A 306 3.65 12.77 -9.21
C PHE A 306 4.75 11.75 -8.92
N THR A 307 5.98 12.20 -9.13
CA THR A 307 7.24 11.62 -8.67
C THR A 307 8.06 12.73 -7.98
N ASP A 308 9.28 12.41 -7.58
CA ASP A 308 10.30 13.36 -7.11
C ASP A 308 10.59 14.52 -8.09
N LYS A 309 10.41 14.31 -9.39
CA LYS A 309 10.78 15.26 -10.46
C LYS A 309 9.59 15.81 -11.24
N TYR A 310 8.49 15.07 -11.25
CA TYR A 310 7.36 15.35 -12.13
C TYR A 310 6.07 15.44 -11.34
N LEU A 311 5.20 16.39 -11.69
CA LEU A 311 3.86 16.54 -11.15
C LEU A 311 2.89 16.86 -12.29
N SER A 312 1.95 15.98 -12.59
CA SER A 312 0.85 16.25 -13.51
C SER A 312 -0.49 16.36 -12.83
N ILE A 313 -1.38 17.14 -13.44
CA ILE A 313 -2.77 17.35 -13.07
C ILE A 313 -3.65 17.23 -14.32
N SER A 314 -4.91 16.88 -14.10
CA SER A 314 -5.94 16.77 -15.13
C SER A 314 -6.70 18.10 -15.23
N ALA A 315 -6.14 19.04 -15.99
CA ALA A 315 -6.68 20.39 -16.17
C ALA A 315 -6.44 20.86 -17.61
N PRO A 316 -7.47 20.87 -18.48
CA PRO A 316 -7.29 21.18 -19.88
C PRO A 316 -7.24 22.71 -20.08
N PRO A 317 -6.47 23.18 -21.07
CA PRO A 317 -6.50 24.58 -21.46
C PRO A 317 -7.85 24.96 -22.09
N PRO A 318 -8.20 26.26 -22.14
CA PRO A 318 -7.41 27.39 -21.64
C PRO A 318 -7.70 27.75 -20.17
N ASP A 319 -8.72 27.13 -19.56
CA ASP A 319 -9.20 27.50 -18.23
C ASP A 319 -8.51 26.74 -17.09
N PHE A 320 -7.90 25.59 -17.38
CA PHE A 320 -7.26 24.71 -16.38
C PHE A 320 -8.16 24.38 -15.18
N LYS A 321 -9.45 24.16 -15.46
CA LYS A 321 -10.42 23.65 -14.48
C LYS A 321 -10.30 22.14 -14.37
N PRO A 322 -10.59 21.54 -13.20
CA PRO A 322 -10.54 20.10 -13.03
C PRO A 322 -11.60 19.41 -13.90
N ILE A 323 -11.28 18.22 -14.43
CA ILE A 323 -12.22 17.38 -15.19
C ILE A 323 -12.63 16.20 -14.34
N GLU A 324 -13.92 15.83 -14.36
CA GLU A 324 -14.37 14.58 -13.74
C GLU A 324 -13.68 13.36 -14.41
N ARG A 325 -13.05 12.52 -13.59
CA ARG A 325 -12.26 11.33 -13.95
C ARG A 325 -12.96 10.44 -14.99
N SER A 326 -12.73 10.64 -16.30
CA SER A 326 -12.97 9.57 -17.28
C SER A 326 -12.33 9.73 -18.65
N SER A 327 -11.80 10.88 -19.04
CA SER A 327 -11.19 11.02 -20.35
C SER A 327 -9.67 10.91 -20.27
N SER A 328 -9.07 10.21 -21.23
CA SER A 328 -7.65 10.24 -21.58
C SER A 328 -7.22 11.62 -22.13
N SER A 329 -7.72 12.68 -21.50
CA SER A 329 -7.72 14.08 -21.94
C SER A 329 -6.38 14.76 -21.67
N PRO A 330 -6.17 15.96 -22.26
CA PRO A 330 -4.96 16.75 -22.10
C PRO A 330 -4.60 16.92 -20.62
N GLN A 331 -3.38 16.56 -20.27
CA GLN A 331 -2.81 16.77 -18.94
C GLN A 331 -2.00 18.05 -18.95
N ALA A 332 -2.07 18.82 -17.86
CA ALA A 332 -1.09 19.86 -17.58
C ALA A 332 -0.10 19.30 -16.57
N SER A 333 1.18 19.61 -16.74
CA SER A 333 2.23 19.14 -15.84
C SER A 333 3.26 20.20 -15.54
N ALA A 334 3.90 20.03 -14.39
CA ALA A 334 5.06 20.76 -13.93
C ALA A 334 6.18 19.73 -13.68
N GLU A 335 7.38 20.04 -14.14
CA GLU A 335 8.58 19.25 -13.91
C GLU A 335 9.65 20.14 -13.26
N ILE A 336 10.25 19.65 -12.17
CA ILE A 336 11.41 20.30 -11.56
C ILE A 336 12.62 19.94 -12.39
N GLY A 337 13.26 20.93 -12.99
CA GLY A 337 14.35 20.63 -13.89
C GLY A 337 15.11 21.85 -14.39
N SER A 338 16.19 21.55 -15.10
CA SER A 338 17.05 22.52 -15.74
C SER A 338 16.43 23.04 -17.05
N ARG A 339 16.70 24.30 -17.38
CA ARG A 339 16.43 24.90 -18.71
C ARG A 339 17.12 24.14 -19.84
N ALA A 340 18.08 23.26 -19.55
CA ALA A 340 18.86 22.50 -20.53
C ALA A 340 18.01 21.81 -21.61
N TRP A 341 16.78 21.39 -21.29
CA TRP A 341 15.88 20.79 -22.29
C TRP A 341 15.42 21.82 -23.33
N LEU A 342 15.03 23.03 -22.90
CA LEU A 342 14.69 24.13 -23.81
C LEU A 342 15.90 24.56 -24.64
N GLU A 343 17.10 24.59 -24.05
CA GLU A 343 18.34 24.98 -24.72
C GLU A 343 18.78 23.99 -25.80
N GLY A 344 18.58 22.68 -25.57
CA GLY A 344 18.86 21.64 -26.56
C GLY A 344 18.03 21.83 -27.82
N SER A 345 16.74 22.09 -27.66
CA SER A 345 15.81 22.39 -28.77
C SER A 345 16.06 23.77 -29.39
N ALA A 346 16.50 24.77 -28.61
CA ALA A 346 16.76 26.13 -29.07
C ALA A 346 17.85 26.23 -30.13
N ARG A 347 18.93 25.44 -29.99
CA ARG A 347 20.09 25.50 -30.89
C ARG A 347 19.76 25.07 -32.32
N ASP A 348 18.76 24.23 -32.50
CA ASP A 348 18.29 23.80 -33.81
C ASP A 348 17.33 24.83 -34.43
N VAL A 349 16.53 25.51 -33.60
CA VAL A 349 15.52 26.50 -34.01
C VAL A 349 16.13 27.83 -34.44
N LEU A 350 17.14 28.32 -33.73
CA LEU A 350 17.73 29.65 -33.96
C LEU A 350 18.54 29.77 -35.26
N LYS A 351 18.64 28.70 -36.06
CA LYS A 351 19.32 28.71 -37.37
C LYS A 351 18.41 29.16 -38.53
N GLU A 352 17.09 29.18 -38.35
CA GLU A 352 16.12 29.52 -39.40
C GLU A 352 15.47 30.90 -39.19
N GLN A 353 15.25 31.62 -40.29
CA GLN A 353 14.67 32.97 -40.26
C GLN A 353 13.23 32.94 -39.74
N SER A 354 12.99 33.56 -38.59
CA SER A 354 11.65 33.70 -38.01
C SER A 354 10.83 34.77 -38.73
N THR A 355 9.57 34.47 -39.05
CA THR A 355 8.60 35.49 -39.48
C THR A 355 7.55 35.63 -38.38
N GLY A 356 7.50 36.78 -37.69
CA GLY A 356 6.56 36.98 -36.59
C GLY A 356 5.13 37.09 -37.11
N ARG A 357 4.24 36.17 -36.72
CA ARG A 357 2.80 36.20 -37.06
C ARG A 357 1.88 36.40 -35.85
N PHE A 358 2.38 36.14 -34.64
CA PHE A 358 1.68 36.33 -33.38
C PHE A 358 2.50 37.29 -32.52
N ALA A 359 1.84 38.24 -31.84
CA ALA A 359 2.47 39.45 -31.28
C ALA A 359 3.76 39.20 -30.48
N ASP A 360 3.81 38.09 -29.72
CA ASP A 360 4.92 37.76 -28.83
C ASP A 360 5.64 36.44 -29.19
N LEU A 361 5.26 35.77 -30.27
CA LEU A 361 5.83 34.48 -30.67
C LEU A 361 6.57 34.58 -32.00
N MET A 362 7.79 34.06 -32.03
CA MET A 362 8.54 33.85 -33.26
C MET A 362 8.12 32.51 -33.88
N GLU A 363 7.63 32.51 -35.12
CA GLU A 363 7.24 31.31 -35.88
C GLU A 363 8.41 30.83 -36.74
N VAL A 364 8.73 29.54 -36.62
CA VAL A 364 9.64 28.82 -37.53
C VAL A 364 8.80 27.76 -38.25
N ARG A 365 8.56 28.00 -39.54
CA ARG A 365 7.84 27.06 -40.41
C ARG A 365 8.80 25.98 -40.88
N GLU A 366 8.29 24.74 -40.92
CA GLU A 366 9.04 23.55 -41.38
C GLU A 366 10.21 23.16 -40.47
N GLY A 367 10.01 23.24 -39.16
CA GLY A 367 10.98 22.68 -38.21
C GLY A 367 11.25 21.19 -38.49
N PRO A 368 12.35 20.63 -37.96
CA PRO A 368 12.76 19.26 -38.24
C PRO A 368 11.60 18.29 -38.00
N HIS A 369 11.30 17.46 -39.01
CA HIS A 369 10.20 16.47 -39.03
C HIS A 369 8.77 17.01 -39.27
N GLY A 370 8.61 18.22 -39.83
CA GLY A 370 7.30 18.73 -40.28
C GLY A 370 6.40 19.22 -39.15
N PHE A 371 7.01 19.64 -38.04
CA PHE A 371 6.32 20.35 -36.96
C PHE A 371 6.37 21.86 -37.22
N ASP A 372 5.31 22.56 -36.83
CA ASP A 372 5.35 24.03 -36.73
C ASP A 372 5.88 24.39 -35.34
N TRP A 373 6.95 25.17 -35.26
CA TRP A 373 7.58 25.56 -34.00
C TRP A 373 7.32 27.04 -33.71
N PHE A 374 6.96 27.34 -32.46
CA PHE A 374 6.84 28.71 -31.96
C PHE A 374 7.66 28.86 -30.70
N TYR A 375 8.33 30.00 -30.52
CA TYR A 375 9.11 30.25 -29.30
C TYR A 375 9.03 31.69 -28.83
N LYS A 376 9.33 31.88 -27.54
CA LYS A 376 9.56 33.19 -26.90
C LYS A 376 10.96 33.21 -26.33
N LEU A 377 11.60 34.39 -26.38
CA LEU A 377 12.87 34.64 -25.71
C LEU A 377 12.61 35.47 -24.44
N ASP A 378 13.37 35.19 -23.38
CA ASP A 378 13.43 36.06 -22.22
C ASP A 378 14.31 37.30 -22.48
N THR A 379 14.45 38.15 -21.46
CA THR A 379 15.27 39.37 -21.52
C THR A 379 16.76 39.11 -21.73
N GLU A 380 17.22 37.88 -21.49
CA GLU A 380 18.61 37.45 -21.72
C GLU A 380 18.79 36.81 -23.11
N GLY A 381 17.73 36.76 -23.92
CA GLY A 381 17.74 36.13 -25.23
C GLY A 381 17.72 34.60 -25.19
N GLN A 382 17.38 34.00 -24.05
CA GLN A 382 17.23 32.54 -23.92
C GLN A 382 15.78 32.12 -24.20
N ILE A 383 15.56 30.92 -24.71
CA ILE A 383 14.19 30.42 -24.93
C ILE A 383 13.48 30.25 -23.58
N SER A 384 12.41 31.01 -23.38
CA SER A 384 11.53 30.92 -22.21
C SER A 384 10.30 30.05 -22.46
N THR A 385 9.83 30.00 -23.71
CA THR A 385 8.67 29.23 -24.16
C THR A 385 8.98 28.54 -25.47
N LEU A 386 8.56 27.28 -25.60
CA LEU A 386 8.60 26.50 -26.82
C LEU A 386 7.25 25.80 -27.05
N ILE A 387 6.68 25.95 -28.24
CA ILE A 387 5.41 25.34 -28.64
C ILE A 387 5.64 24.53 -29.91
N LEU A 388 5.35 23.24 -29.87
CA LEU A 388 5.50 22.33 -31.00
C LEU A 388 4.11 21.86 -31.46
N CYS A 389 3.71 22.26 -32.66
CA CYS A 389 2.42 21.87 -33.23
C CYS A 389 2.59 20.77 -34.28
N THR A 390 1.76 19.72 -34.15
CA THR A 390 1.72 18.55 -35.03
C THR A 390 0.30 18.32 -35.52
N GLU A 391 0.17 17.93 -36.78
CA GLU A 391 -1.11 17.46 -37.31
C GLU A 391 -1.31 15.98 -36.93
N ARG A 392 -2.25 15.71 -36.01
CA ARG A 392 -2.66 14.34 -35.64
C ARG A 392 -4.05 14.06 -36.21
N ARG A 393 -4.14 13.23 -37.25
CA ARG A 393 -5.45 12.75 -37.75
C ARG A 393 -5.98 11.66 -36.81
N PRO A 394 -7.26 11.68 -36.38
CA PRO A 394 -8.33 12.61 -36.75
C PRO A 394 -8.52 13.83 -35.81
N ALA A 395 -7.72 13.96 -34.75
CA ALA A 395 -7.88 14.96 -33.68
C ALA A 395 -7.57 16.42 -34.08
N GLY A 396 -7.08 16.66 -35.30
CA GLY A 396 -6.68 17.99 -35.77
C GLY A 396 -5.23 18.35 -35.39
N ARG A 397 -4.87 19.63 -35.48
CA ARG A 397 -3.54 20.10 -35.07
C ARG A 397 -3.48 20.31 -33.56
N THR A 398 -2.63 19.53 -32.91
CA THR A 398 -2.35 19.61 -31.47
C THR A 398 -0.99 20.23 -31.24
N CYS A 399 -0.91 21.14 -30.30
CA CYS A 399 0.31 21.84 -29.91
C CYS A 399 0.71 21.43 -28.50
N GLN A 400 1.96 20.99 -28.34
CA GLN A 400 2.57 20.82 -27.04
C GLN A 400 3.27 22.12 -26.66
N HIS A 401 2.77 22.77 -25.61
CA HIS A 401 3.28 24.03 -25.10
C HIS A 401 4.13 23.76 -23.87
N ARG A 402 5.39 24.23 -23.90
CA ARG A 402 6.32 24.17 -22.79
C ARG A 402 6.84 25.56 -22.46
N PHE A 403 6.94 25.89 -21.18
CA PHE A 403 7.56 27.14 -20.75
C PHE A 403 8.25 26.99 -19.40
N TYR A 404 9.26 27.82 -19.15
CA TYR A 404 10.02 27.81 -17.91
C TYR A 404 9.74 29.05 -17.08
N ARG A 405 9.36 28.86 -15.81
CA ARG A 405 9.10 29.96 -14.88
C ARG A 405 9.42 29.51 -13.45
N ASP A 406 10.07 30.36 -12.67
CA ASP A 406 10.40 30.16 -11.25
C ASP A 406 11.01 28.79 -10.88
N GLY A 407 11.96 28.31 -11.67
CA GLY A 407 12.68 27.08 -11.38
C GLY A 407 12.01 25.80 -11.90
N ALA A 408 10.82 25.90 -12.51
CA ALA A 408 10.05 24.76 -13.00
C ALA A 408 9.72 24.89 -14.49
N MET A 409 9.64 23.74 -15.17
CA MET A 409 9.13 23.64 -16.53
C MET A 409 7.66 23.23 -16.47
N TYR A 410 6.81 23.96 -17.17
CA TYR A 410 5.39 23.64 -17.31
C TYR A 410 5.13 23.12 -18.71
N THR A 411 4.33 22.07 -18.82
CA THR A 411 3.94 21.45 -20.09
C THR A 411 2.43 21.23 -20.15
N PHE A 412 1.81 21.55 -21.28
CA PHE A 412 0.41 21.21 -21.54
C PHE A 412 0.15 21.09 -23.04
N ASP A 413 -0.89 20.34 -23.41
CA ASP A 413 -1.31 20.19 -24.80
C ASP A 413 -2.58 21.01 -25.09
N HIS A 414 -2.62 21.73 -26.21
CA HIS A 414 -3.78 22.53 -26.66
C HIS A 414 -4.02 22.44 -28.17
N SER A 415 -5.16 22.93 -28.66
CA SER A 415 -5.42 23.05 -30.11
C SER A 415 -4.71 24.27 -30.70
N LEU A 416 -4.37 24.24 -31.99
CA LEU A 416 -3.72 25.38 -32.68
C LEU A 416 -4.53 26.69 -32.58
N GLU A 417 -5.86 26.60 -32.51
CA GLU A 417 -6.76 27.76 -32.37
C GLU A 417 -6.52 28.56 -31.07
N LEU A 418 -6.00 27.91 -30.03
CA LEU A 418 -5.69 28.54 -28.75
C LEU A 418 -4.32 29.23 -28.73
N LEU A 419 -3.52 29.14 -29.79
CA LEU A 419 -2.16 29.70 -29.85
C LEU A 419 -2.14 31.22 -29.61
N ALA A 420 -3.18 31.93 -30.04
CA ALA A 420 -3.34 33.38 -29.81
C ALA A 420 -3.45 33.74 -28.31
N PHE A 421 -3.82 32.79 -27.45
CA PHE A 421 -3.95 32.94 -26.00
C PHE A 421 -2.76 32.33 -25.23
N SER A 422 -1.65 32.04 -25.90
CA SER A 422 -0.49 31.35 -25.31
C SER A 422 0.03 32.01 -24.02
N SER A 423 0.25 33.34 -24.03
CA SER A 423 0.69 34.08 -22.83
C SER A 423 -0.32 33.99 -21.68
N GLU A 424 -1.61 34.11 -21.98
CA GLU A 424 -2.68 33.99 -20.97
C GLU A 424 -2.74 32.58 -20.38
N MET A 425 -2.56 31.54 -21.20
CA MET A 425 -2.50 30.15 -20.73
C MET A 425 -1.29 29.88 -19.84
N GLU A 426 -0.11 30.43 -20.18
CA GLU A 426 1.09 30.36 -19.32
C GLU A 426 0.82 30.97 -17.95
N ASP A 427 0.24 32.16 -17.91
CA ASP A 427 -0.05 32.89 -16.68
C ASP A 427 -1.11 32.16 -15.83
N ARG A 428 -2.17 31.65 -16.45
CA ARG A 428 -3.21 30.88 -15.76
C ARG A 428 -2.68 29.57 -15.18
N LEU A 429 -1.89 28.82 -15.95
CA LEU A 429 -1.31 27.57 -15.46
C LEU A 429 -0.32 27.81 -14.32
N PHE A 430 0.54 28.82 -14.47
CA PHE A 430 1.47 29.21 -13.42
C PHE A 430 0.75 29.67 -12.15
N ALA A 431 -0.29 30.51 -12.29
CA ALA A 431 -1.11 30.95 -11.16
C ALA A 431 -1.83 29.78 -10.49
N LEU A 432 -2.32 28.80 -11.25
CA LEU A 432 -2.92 27.58 -10.72
C LEU A 432 -1.93 26.78 -9.86
N PHE A 433 -0.74 26.46 -10.39
CA PHE A 433 0.26 25.74 -9.60
C PHE A 433 0.72 26.55 -8.37
N SER A 434 0.83 27.87 -8.50
CA SER A 434 1.15 28.76 -7.38
C SER A 434 0.04 28.79 -6.33
N SER A 435 -1.22 28.63 -6.73
CA SER A 435 -2.35 28.55 -5.80
C SER A 435 -2.35 27.27 -4.94
N PHE A 436 -1.64 26.23 -5.39
CA PHE A 436 -1.42 25.02 -4.60
C PHE A 436 -0.33 25.22 -3.54
N ASP A 437 0.56 26.20 -3.70
CA ASP A 437 1.69 26.41 -2.79
C ASP A 437 1.26 27.07 -1.48
N THR A 438 1.30 26.28 -0.40
CA THR A 438 0.92 26.72 0.94
C THR A 438 2.01 27.48 1.68
N SER A 439 3.27 27.40 1.23
CA SER A 439 4.39 28.11 1.85
C SER A 439 4.29 29.63 1.68
N SER A 440 3.63 30.07 0.60
CA SER A 440 3.43 31.48 0.28
C SER A 440 2.49 32.19 1.27
N THR A 441 1.51 31.46 1.82
CA THR A 441 0.49 31.98 2.72
C THR A 441 0.98 32.13 4.16
N ALA A 442 1.96 31.32 4.58
CA ALA A 442 2.50 31.34 5.94
C ALA A 442 3.44 32.52 6.25
N ARG A 443 3.81 33.33 5.25
CA ARG A 443 4.69 34.51 5.41
C ARG A 443 3.94 35.86 5.43
N ARG A 444 2.60 35.85 5.42
CA ARG A 444 1.76 37.04 5.65
C ARG A 444 1.08 36.92 7.00
#